data_AF-A0A914TVW2-F1
#
_entry.id   AF-A0A914TVW2-F1
#
_cell.length_a   1.000
_cell.length_b   1.000
_cell.length_c   1.000
_cell.angle_alpha   90.00
_cell.angle_beta   90.00
_cell.angle_gamma   90.00
#
_symmetry.space_group_name_H-M   'P 1'
#
loop_
_entity.id
_entity.type
_entity.pdbx_description
1 polymer ?
#
loop_
_entity_poly.entity_id
_entity_poly.type
_entity_poly.pdbx_seq_one_letter_code
_entity_poly.pdbx_strand_id
1 'polypeptide(L)'
;MISAISNLIAMYPGSLEQAGRAYPNLPGWPSYEVGGKKVGFVPIPIHTVNDFYDYELNPDAICPRQDQLWKLVEETPEYKKETENQKDLLKTVAKLSGENVTLTNLWLIADALFIEKTWNKTWNTGFTKDLFQQINDTNDLVEYWNNGLKLNKYRGIDFSIELPKIRGGPLMKTLIDNMQMKLNCTTSNNTYEYCSVFKNLKYHAFSAHDTTLAALFSILRFNYTNWNEDGYPHYSSAISLELWKNNDGTNTVKFIYFPLKENNIDHDEIEIDIPPCSGSCTIESLISNFKKFGNETDPATLCNTDINPDANGTAKICFNFWNFVFIFVFGLIFKICV
;
A
#
# COMPACT_ATOMS: atom_id res chain seq x y z
N MET A 1 -12.90 -0.88 -2.92
CA MET A 1 -13.70 -0.73 -4.16
C MET A 1 -14.86 0.27 -4.06
N ILE A 2 -15.83 0.12 -3.14
CA ILE A 2 -17.00 1.04 -3.06
C ILE A 2 -16.58 2.49 -2.78
N SER A 3 -15.54 2.71 -1.97
CA SER A 3 -14.98 4.05 -1.73
C SER A 3 -14.48 4.71 -3.01
N ALA A 4 -13.79 3.96 -3.90
CA ALA A 4 -13.36 4.47 -5.21
C ALA A 4 -14.55 4.89 -6.08
N ILE A 5 -15.61 4.07 -6.14
CA ILE A 5 -16.83 4.40 -6.89
C ILE A 5 -17.43 5.71 -6.36
N SER A 6 -17.57 5.81 -5.03
CA SER A 6 -18.16 6.98 -4.37
C SER A 6 -17.34 8.25 -4.62
N ASN A 7 -16.01 8.14 -4.54
CA ASN A 7 -15.09 9.23 -4.85
C ASN A 7 -15.22 9.68 -6.31
N LEU A 8 -15.24 8.74 -7.26
CA LEU A 8 -15.35 9.02 -8.69
C LEU A 8 -16.70 9.63 -9.10
N ILE A 9 -17.79 9.25 -8.43
CA ILE A 9 -19.10 9.89 -8.60
C ILE A 9 -19.02 11.38 -8.26
N ALA A 10 -18.31 11.73 -7.19
CA ALA A 10 -18.12 13.12 -6.77
C ALA A 10 -17.12 13.88 -7.65
N MET A 11 -16.03 13.22 -8.08
CA MET A 11 -14.99 13.82 -8.92
C MET A 11 -15.48 14.13 -10.34
N TYR A 12 -16.35 13.28 -10.89
CA TYR A 12 -16.94 13.45 -12.22
C TYR A 12 -18.46 13.57 -12.13
N PRO A 13 -18.98 14.69 -11.59
CA PRO A 13 -20.41 14.90 -11.52
C PRO A 13 -20.94 14.98 -12.95
N GLY A 14 -21.96 14.18 -13.28
CA GLY A 14 -22.47 14.06 -14.65
C GLY A 14 -23.03 15.36 -15.25
N SER A 15 -23.08 16.47 -14.50
CA SER A 15 -23.49 17.81 -14.97
C SER A 15 -22.54 18.41 -16.00
N LEU A 16 -21.28 17.96 -16.02
CA LEU A 16 -20.27 18.43 -16.97
C LEU A 16 -20.28 17.63 -18.29
N GLU A 17 -21.04 16.53 -18.35
CA GLU A 17 -20.85 15.48 -19.33
C GLU A 17 -22.13 15.11 -20.09
N GLN A 18 -22.00 14.84 -21.39
CA GLN A 18 -23.15 14.65 -22.30
C GLN A 18 -23.58 13.17 -22.42
N ALA A 19 -24.90 12.94 -22.40
CA ALA A 19 -25.48 11.65 -22.73
C ALA A 19 -25.09 11.22 -24.15
N GLY A 20 -24.77 9.94 -24.33
CA GLY A 20 -24.25 9.36 -25.57
C GLY A 20 -22.74 9.55 -25.77
N ARG A 21 -22.07 10.32 -24.91
CA ARG A 21 -20.61 10.48 -24.90
C ARG A 21 -19.99 9.91 -23.62
N ALA A 22 -20.39 10.43 -22.46
CA ALA A 22 -19.83 10.03 -21.17
C ALA A 22 -20.61 8.91 -20.50
N TYR A 23 -21.90 8.79 -20.82
CA TYR A 23 -22.77 7.72 -20.35
C TYR A 23 -23.83 7.39 -21.41
N PRO A 24 -24.39 6.17 -21.41
CA PRO A 24 -25.41 5.77 -22.37
C PRO A 24 -26.63 6.69 -22.41
N ASN A 25 -27.05 7.08 -23.61
CA ASN A 25 -28.30 7.81 -23.83
C ASN A 25 -29.48 6.82 -23.94
N LEU A 26 -29.83 6.19 -22.81
CA LEU A 26 -30.88 5.17 -22.75
C LEU A 26 -31.96 5.57 -21.72
N PRO A 27 -33.25 5.34 -22.01
CA PRO A 27 -34.31 5.49 -21.02
C PRO A 27 -34.02 4.65 -19.76
N GLY A 28 -34.14 5.25 -18.58
CA GLY A 28 -33.90 4.58 -17.31
C GLY A 28 -32.44 4.46 -16.89
N TRP A 29 -31.49 5.07 -17.63
CA TRP A 29 -30.10 5.15 -17.18
C TRP A 29 -30.01 5.81 -15.77
N PRO A 30 -29.22 5.25 -14.84
CA PRO A 30 -29.10 5.81 -13.49
C PRO A 30 -28.71 7.29 -13.53
N SER A 31 -29.39 8.07 -12.70
CA SER A 31 -29.21 9.52 -12.62
C SER A 31 -29.45 10.00 -11.19
N TYR A 32 -28.75 11.06 -10.80
CA TYR A 32 -28.85 11.69 -9.48
C TYR A 32 -28.93 13.21 -9.63
N GLU A 33 -29.19 13.93 -8.53
CA GLU A 33 -29.29 15.39 -8.54
C GLU A 33 -28.02 16.05 -8.00
N VAL A 34 -27.51 17.04 -8.73
CA VAL A 34 -26.40 17.91 -8.29
C VAL A 34 -26.82 19.35 -8.52
N GLY A 35 -26.93 20.15 -7.45
CA GLY A 35 -27.33 21.56 -7.55
C GLY A 35 -28.68 21.78 -8.22
N GLY A 36 -29.66 20.89 -8.00
CA GLY A 36 -31.00 20.95 -8.60
C GLY A 36 -31.07 20.52 -10.07
N LYS A 37 -29.98 19.99 -10.63
CA LYS A 37 -29.95 19.43 -12.00
C LYS A 37 -29.85 17.91 -11.94
N LYS A 38 -30.69 17.24 -12.73
CA LYS A 38 -30.62 15.80 -12.94
C LYS A 38 -29.45 15.47 -13.88
N VAL A 39 -28.53 14.62 -13.42
CA VAL A 39 -27.32 14.24 -14.14
C VAL A 39 -27.21 12.72 -14.25
N GLY A 40 -26.67 12.23 -15.37
CA GLY A 40 -26.45 10.79 -15.56
C GLY A 40 -25.24 10.28 -14.79
N PHE A 41 -25.27 9.01 -14.39
CA PHE A 41 -24.11 8.31 -13.82
C PHE A 41 -23.05 8.06 -14.90
N VAL A 42 -21.81 8.51 -14.66
CA VAL A 42 -20.66 8.27 -15.53
C VAL A 42 -19.93 7.01 -15.04
N PRO A 43 -19.96 5.90 -15.80
CA PRO A 43 -19.22 4.70 -15.41
C PRO A 43 -17.73 4.91 -15.65
N ILE A 44 -16.93 4.82 -14.59
CA ILE A 44 -15.46 4.89 -14.66
C ILE A 44 -14.90 3.52 -14.28
N PRO A 45 -14.03 2.92 -15.12
CA PRO A 45 -13.49 1.59 -14.83
C PRO A 45 -12.62 1.64 -13.57
N ILE A 46 -12.84 0.68 -12.68
CA ILE A 46 -12.01 0.46 -11.49
C ILE A 46 -11.40 -0.93 -11.66
N HIS A 47 -10.08 -0.95 -11.75
CA HIS A 47 -9.32 -2.20 -11.86
C HIS A 47 -9.03 -2.74 -10.46
N THR A 48 -8.96 -4.06 -10.36
CA THR A 48 -8.62 -4.76 -9.13
C THR A 48 -7.96 -6.08 -9.48
N VAL A 49 -7.23 -6.63 -8.53
CA VAL A 49 -6.60 -7.95 -8.61
C VAL A 49 -7.09 -8.80 -7.44
N ASN A 50 -6.64 -10.06 -7.36
CA ASN A 50 -6.99 -10.90 -6.23
C ASN A 50 -6.26 -10.42 -4.97
N ASP A 51 -7.01 -10.15 -3.91
CA ASP A 51 -6.52 -9.64 -2.63
C ASP A 51 -5.33 -10.44 -2.05
N PHE A 52 -5.36 -11.77 -2.14
CA PHE A 52 -4.29 -12.62 -1.62
C PHE A 52 -2.95 -12.46 -2.33
N TYR A 53 -2.97 -11.90 -3.55
CA TYR A 53 -1.80 -11.73 -4.41
C TYR A 53 -1.66 -10.28 -4.87
N ASP A 54 -2.33 -9.34 -4.19
CA ASP A 54 -2.17 -7.91 -4.40
C ASP A 54 -0.94 -7.41 -3.65
N TYR A 55 0.24 -7.75 -4.17
CA TYR A 55 1.51 -7.31 -3.59
C TYR A 55 1.72 -5.79 -3.70
N GLU A 56 0.88 -5.07 -4.42
CA GLU A 56 1.01 -3.63 -4.64
C GLU A 56 0.24 -2.84 -3.59
N LEU A 57 -1.05 -3.13 -3.40
CA LEU A 57 -1.95 -2.33 -2.57
C LEU A 57 -2.33 -3.00 -1.24
N ASN A 58 -2.08 -4.30 -1.09
CA ASN A 58 -2.32 -5.03 0.15
C ASN A 58 -0.99 -5.44 0.81
N PRO A 59 -0.50 -4.68 1.81
CA PRO A 59 0.69 -5.05 2.59
C PRO A 59 0.58 -6.39 3.33
N ASP A 60 -0.63 -6.93 3.46
CA ASP A 60 -0.93 -8.18 4.15
C ASP A 60 -1.27 -9.32 3.16
N ALA A 61 -0.98 -9.12 1.87
CA ALA A 61 -1.03 -10.19 0.86
C ALA A 61 -0.18 -11.40 1.28
N ILE A 62 -0.53 -12.60 0.78
CA ILE A 62 0.11 -13.84 1.20
C ILE A 62 1.60 -13.79 0.85
N CYS A 63 2.43 -13.72 1.89
CA CYS A 63 3.84 -13.51 1.70
C CYS A 63 4.77 -14.31 2.65
N PRO A 64 5.38 -15.41 2.18
CA PRO A 64 6.26 -16.24 3.00
C PRO A 64 7.41 -15.47 3.63
N ARG A 65 8.03 -14.53 2.90
CA ARG A 65 9.09 -13.67 3.45
C ARG A 65 8.60 -12.81 4.61
N GLN A 66 7.39 -12.25 4.49
CA GLN A 66 6.80 -11.45 5.57
C GLN A 66 6.54 -12.30 6.82
N ASP A 67 6.01 -13.52 6.65
CA ASP A 67 5.82 -14.46 7.75
C ASP A 67 7.15 -14.82 8.45
N GLN A 68 8.23 -14.99 7.67
CA GLN A 68 9.57 -15.24 8.22
C GLN A 68 10.09 -14.04 9.00
N LEU A 69 9.91 -12.81 8.49
CA LEU A 69 10.29 -11.59 9.19
C LEU A 69 9.50 -11.43 10.48
N TRP A 70 8.18 -11.64 10.46
CA TRP A 70 7.33 -11.52 11.64
C TRP A 70 7.71 -12.53 12.73
N LYS A 71 7.98 -13.78 12.38
CA LYS A 71 8.50 -14.78 13.33
C LYS A 71 9.80 -14.33 14.00
N LEU A 72 10.69 -13.66 13.26
CA LEU A 72 11.89 -13.08 13.86
C LEU A 72 11.58 -11.90 14.78
N VAL A 73 10.57 -11.08 14.45
CA VAL A 73 10.08 -10.00 15.35
C VAL A 73 9.60 -10.59 16.67
N GLU A 74 8.82 -11.67 16.64
CA GLU A 74 8.33 -12.36 17.85
C GLU A 74 9.45 -12.91 18.74
N GLU A 75 10.64 -13.15 18.17
CA GLU A 75 11.81 -13.62 18.90
C GLU A 75 12.62 -12.48 19.55
N THR A 76 12.37 -11.23 19.20
CA THR A 76 13.13 -10.06 19.69
C THR A 76 12.93 -9.82 21.20
N PRO A 77 13.92 -9.24 21.89
CA PRO A 77 13.76 -8.79 23.27
C PRO A 77 12.60 -7.81 23.46
N GLU A 78 12.38 -6.91 22.51
CA GLU A 78 11.32 -5.90 22.51
C GLU A 78 9.94 -6.56 22.57
N TYR A 79 9.67 -7.48 21.63
CA TYR A 79 8.38 -8.17 21.55
C TYR A 79 8.13 -9.05 22.79
N LYS A 80 9.13 -9.82 23.23
CA LYS A 80 9.02 -10.69 24.40
C LYS A 80 8.77 -9.92 25.68
N LYS A 81 9.47 -8.79 25.85
CA LYS A 81 9.28 -7.91 27.00
C LYS A 81 7.86 -7.36 27.03
N GLU A 82 7.36 -6.88 25.89
CA GLU A 82 6.02 -6.32 25.83
C GLU A 82 4.92 -7.35 26.02
N THR A 83 5.11 -8.56 25.50
CA THR A 83 4.19 -9.68 25.74
C THR A 83 4.01 -9.96 27.23
N GLU A 84 5.09 -9.88 28.02
CA GLU A 84 5.00 -10.04 29.48
C GLU A 84 4.43 -8.79 30.16
N ASN A 85 4.81 -7.58 29.72
CA ASN A 85 4.27 -6.32 30.26
C ASN A 85 2.74 -6.24 30.12
N GLN A 86 2.21 -6.64 28.95
CA GLN A 86 0.79 -6.52 28.63
C GLN A 86 -0.02 -7.77 28.97
N LYS A 87 0.58 -8.74 29.64
CA LYS A 87 -0.06 -10.03 29.96
C LYS A 87 -1.39 -9.89 30.70
N ASP A 88 -1.47 -8.96 31.65
CA ASP A 88 -2.70 -8.76 32.43
C ASP A 88 -3.75 -7.96 31.64
N LEU A 89 -3.32 -7.03 30.78
CA LEU A 89 -4.20 -6.39 29.80
C LEU A 89 -4.82 -7.45 28.87
N LEU A 90 -3.98 -8.25 28.21
CA LEU A 90 -4.42 -9.29 27.27
C LEU A 90 -5.38 -10.30 27.92
N LYS A 91 -5.11 -10.75 29.15
CA LYS A 91 -6.03 -11.61 29.91
C LYS A 91 -7.36 -10.93 30.21
N THR A 92 -7.32 -9.65 30.59
CA THR A 92 -8.53 -8.88 30.88
C THR A 92 -9.38 -8.74 29.64
N VAL A 93 -8.77 -8.37 28.51
CA VAL A 93 -9.45 -8.25 27.22
C VAL A 93 -10.03 -9.60 26.79
N ALA A 94 -9.24 -10.68 26.85
CA ALA A 94 -9.70 -12.04 26.53
C ALA A 94 -10.93 -12.46 27.36
N LYS A 95 -10.94 -12.15 28.66
CA LYS A 95 -12.08 -12.43 29.53
C LYS A 95 -13.33 -11.63 29.14
N LEU A 96 -13.17 -10.36 28.75
CA LEU A 96 -14.27 -9.48 28.40
C LEU A 96 -14.82 -9.75 26.99
N SER A 97 -13.96 -10.09 26.04
CA SER A 97 -14.36 -10.40 24.66
C SER A 97 -14.85 -11.83 24.48
N GLY A 98 -14.38 -12.76 25.33
CA GLY A 98 -14.61 -14.20 25.14
C GLY A 98 -13.69 -14.85 24.11
N GLU A 99 -12.71 -14.10 23.59
CA GLU A 99 -11.76 -14.54 22.56
C GLU A 99 -10.38 -14.84 23.17
N ASN A 100 -9.58 -15.64 22.46
CA ASN A 100 -8.16 -15.78 22.80
C ASN A 100 -7.38 -14.57 22.27
N VAL A 101 -6.83 -13.73 23.15
CA VAL A 101 -6.21 -12.45 22.78
C VAL A 101 -4.69 -12.49 23.00
N THR A 102 -3.95 -12.12 21.96
CA THR A 102 -2.49 -11.96 21.89
C THR A 102 -2.18 -10.58 21.34
N LEU A 103 -0.91 -10.14 21.39
CA LEU A 103 -0.50 -8.89 20.75
C LEU A 103 -0.85 -8.88 19.24
N THR A 104 -0.69 -10.02 18.56
CA THR A 104 -0.94 -10.16 17.12
C THR A 104 -2.40 -10.01 16.68
N ASN A 105 -3.37 -10.24 17.57
CA ASN A 105 -4.79 -10.16 17.22
C ASN A 105 -5.57 -9.13 18.06
N LEU A 106 -4.88 -8.36 18.89
CA LEU A 106 -5.49 -7.32 19.73
C LEU A 106 -6.21 -6.25 18.88
N TRP A 107 -5.69 -5.97 17.68
CA TRP A 107 -6.28 -5.05 16.71
C TRP A 107 -7.75 -5.35 16.40
N LEU A 108 -8.17 -6.63 16.40
CA LEU A 108 -9.57 -7.02 16.17
C LEU A 108 -10.51 -6.42 17.21
N ILE A 109 -10.06 -6.35 18.46
CA ILE A 109 -10.82 -5.76 19.57
C ILE A 109 -10.71 -4.24 19.52
N ALA A 110 -9.53 -3.69 19.23
CA ALA A 110 -9.31 -2.26 19.08
C ALA A 110 -10.26 -1.67 18.01
N ASP A 111 -10.30 -2.27 16.83
CA ASP A 111 -11.15 -1.87 15.71
C ASP A 111 -12.64 -1.93 16.06
N ALA A 112 -13.09 -3.04 16.66
CA ALA A 112 -14.48 -3.20 17.04
C ALA A 112 -14.92 -2.10 18.02
N LEU A 113 -14.12 -1.84 19.05
CA LEU A 113 -14.40 -0.79 20.03
C LEU A 113 -14.36 0.61 19.39
N PHE A 114 -13.42 0.86 18.49
CA PHE A 114 -13.31 2.13 17.75
C PHE A 114 -14.55 2.39 16.88
N ILE A 115 -15.02 1.39 16.13
CA ILE A 115 -16.22 1.48 15.30
C ILE A 115 -17.45 1.73 16.17
N GLU A 116 -17.61 0.96 17.25
CA GLU A 116 -18.72 1.12 18.18
C GLU A 116 -18.75 2.54 18.79
N LYS A 117 -17.60 3.05 19.23
CA LYS A 117 -17.45 4.43 19.72
C LYS A 117 -17.86 5.44 18.65
N THR A 118 -17.37 5.28 17.42
CA THR A 118 -17.63 6.18 16.29
C THR A 118 -19.13 6.30 15.99
N TRP A 119 -19.86 5.19 16.12
CA TRP A 119 -21.31 5.14 15.88
C TRP A 119 -22.17 5.29 17.14
N ASN A 120 -21.61 5.88 18.21
CA ASN A 120 -22.27 6.11 19.49
C ASN A 120 -22.95 4.85 20.07
N LYS A 121 -22.35 3.69 19.85
CA LYS A 121 -22.77 2.43 20.45
C LYS A 121 -22.17 2.31 21.85
N THR A 122 -22.91 1.67 22.73
CA THR A 122 -22.44 1.36 24.08
C THR A 122 -21.60 0.09 24.03
N TRP A 123 -20.36 0.17 24.52
CA TRP A 123 -19.53 -1.01 24.70
C TRP A 123 -20.12 -1.97 25.75
N ASN A 124 -19.77 -3.25 25.63
CA ASN A 124 -20.15 -4.27 26.60
C ASN A 124 -19.62 -3.94 28.00
N THR A 125 -20.31 -4.45 29.03
CA THR A 125 -19.95 -4.21 30.42
C THR A 125 -18.50 -4.63 30.70
N GLY A 126 -17.71 -3.69 31.22
CA GLY A 126 -16.30 -3.90 31.56
C GLY A 126 -15.32 -3.21 30.61
N PHE A 127 -15.72 -2.91 29.37
CA PHE A 127 -14.93 -2.04 28.50
C PHE A 127 -15.12 -0.58 28.89
N THR A 128 -14.03 0.06 29.32
CA THR A 128 -13.99 1.48 29.72
C THR A 128 -13.12 2.27 28.75
N LYS A 129 -13.23 3.61 28.81
CA LYS A 129 -12.37 4.49 27.98
C LYS A 129 -10.88 4.29 28.26
N ASP A 130 -10.52 4.12 29.54
CA ASP A 130 -9.13 3.89 29.94
C ASP A 130 -8.61 2.53 29.46
N LEU A 131 -9.47 1.50 29.45
CA LEU A 131 -9.11 0.19 28.92
C LEU A 131 -8.96 0.26 27.40
N PHE A 132 -9.86 0.96 26.70
CA PHE A 132 -9.75 1.19 25.27
C PHE A 132 -8.45 1.93 24.89
N GLN A 133 -8.06 2.95 25.66
CA GLN A 133 -6.79 3.63 25.42
C GLN A 133 -5.59 2.69 25.57
N GLN A 134 -5.56 1.87 26.63
CA GLN A 134 -4.48 0.88 26.82
C GLN A 134 -4.42 -0.15 25.69
N ILE A 135 -5.58 -0.57 25.17
CA ILE A 135 -5.69 -1.46 24.02
C ILE A 135 -5.06 -0.80 22.79
N ASN A 136 -5.43 0.45 22.49
CA ASN A 136 -4.90 1.19 21.35
C ASN A 136 -3.40 1.44 21.48
N ASP A 137 -2.92 1.94 22.62
CA ASP A 137 -1.48 2.19 22.83
C ASP A 137 -0.64 0.92 22.62
N THR A 138 -1.17 -0.23 23.04
CA THR A 138 -0.55 -1.54 22.84
C THR A 138 -0.60 -1.95 21.36
N ASN A 139 -1.74 -1.75 20.71
CA ASN A 139 -1.93 -2.07 19.30
C ASN A 139 -1.03 -1.23 18.39
N ASP A 140 -0.94 0.08 18.63
CA ASP A 140 -0.10 1.01 17.88
C ASP A 140 1.36 0.56 17.91
N LEU A 141 1.84 0.05 19.06
CA LEU A 141 3.19 -0.52 19.16
C LEU A 141 3.39 -1.76 18.26
N VAL A 142 2.39 -2.62 18.15
CA VAL A 142 2.42 -3.77 17.23
C VAL A 142 2.41 -3.31 15.76
N GLU A 143 1.62 -2.29 15.45
CA GLU A 143 1.57 -1.66 14.12
C GLU A 143 2.91 -1.02 13.73
N TYR A 144 3.60 -0.40 14.68
CA TYR A 144 4.97 0.06 14.50
C TYR A 144 5.89 -1.08 14.09
N TRP A 145 5.84 -2.20 14.80
CA TRP A 145 6.66 -3.37 14.51
C TRP A 145 6.34 -4.01 13.15
N ASN A 146 5.06 -4.12 12.79
CA ASN A 146 4.63 -4.59 11.47
C ASN A 146 5.28 -3.78 10.34
N ASN A 147 5.50 -2.49 10.57
CA ASN A 147 6.10 -1.57 9.62
C ASN A 147 7.62 -1.35 9.86
N GLY A 148 8.29 -2.16 10.67
CA GLY A 148 9.74 -2.10 10.88
C GLY A 148 10.23 -0.91 11.73
N LEU A 149 9.33 -0.26 12.46
CA LEU A 149 9.63 0.84 13.37
C LEU A 149 9.78 0.32 14.81
N LYS A 150 10.46 1.07 15.68
CA LYS A 150 10.65 0.74 17.11
C LYS A 150 11.25 -0.66 17.37
N LEU A 151 12.01 -1.20 16.41
CA LEU A 151 12.73 -2.48 16.51
C LEU A 151 14.22 -2.27 16.30
N ASN A 152 15.05 -2.91 17.12
CA ASN A 152 16.47 -3.01 16.85
C ASN A 152 16.77 -4.14 15.85
N LYS A 153 17.97 -4.07 15.26
CA LYS A 153 18.48 -5.16 14.41
C LYS A 153 18.54 -6.45 15.21
N TYR A 154 18.06 -7.54 14.63
CA TYR A 154 18.06 -8.85 15.27
C TYR A 154 18.60 -9.91 14.32
N ARG A 155 19.60 -10.68 14.78
CA ARG A 155 20.26 -11.75 14.00
C ARG A 155 20.69 -11.32 12.59
N GLY A 156 21.23 -10.11 12.46
CA GLY A 156 21.71 -9.56 11.18
C GLY A 156 20.61 -8.96 10.29
N ILE A 157 19.34 -9.06 10.67
CA ILE A 157 18.22 -8.45 9.96
C ILE A 157 17.97 -7.03 10.47
N ASP A 158 17.86 -6.08 9.54
CA ASP A 158 17.45 -4.70 9.80
C ASP A 158 15.97 -4.55 9.43
N PHE A 159 15.09 -4.67 10.42
CA PHE A 159 13.64 -4.59 10.21
C PHE A 159 13.19 -3.25 9.61
N SER A 160 13.91 -2.16 9.91
CA SER A 160 13.62 -0.85 9.33
C SER A 160 13.83 -0.79 7.82
N ILE A 161 14.53 -1.77 7.25
CA ILE A 161 14.73 -1.90 5.80
C ILE A 161 13.84 -2.99 5.24
N GLU A 162 13.87 -4.20 5.82
CA GLU A 162 13.24 -5.38 5.24
C GLU A 162 11.70 -5.34 5.29
N LEU A 163 11.10 -4.85 6.38
CA LEU A 163 9.64 -4.76 6.49
C LEU A 163 9.05 -3.67 5.59
N PRO A 164 9.57 -2.42 5.57
CA PRO A 164 9.06 -1.41 4.64
C PRO A 164 9.27 -1.80 3.18
N LYS A 165 10.39 -2.48 2.88
CA LYS A 165 10.70 -2.97 1.54
C LYS A 165 9.64 -3.93 1.00
N ILE A 166 9.19 -4.90 1.81
CA ILE A 166 8.17 -5.87 1.37
C ILE A 166 6.75 -5.29 1.43
N ARG A 167 6.45 -4.43 2.40
CA ARG A 167 5.10 -3.89 2.63
C ARG A 167 4.77 -2.66 1.77
N GLY A 168 5.65 -1.66 1.75
CA GLY A 168 5.41 -0.38 1.07
C GLY A 168 6.21 -0.19 -0.22
N GLY A 169 7.27 -0.99 -0.40
CA GLY A 169 8.12 -0.94 -1.59
C GLY A 169 7.38 -1.13 -2.92
N PRO A 170 6.49 -2.12 -3.07
CA PRO A 170 5.76 -2.35 -4.32
C PRO A 170 4.96 -1.13 -4.80
N LEU A 171 4.11 -0.54 -3.95
CA LEU A 171 3.38 0.69 -4.30
C LEU A 171 4.32 1.84 -4.62
N MET A 172 5.36 2.04 -3.81
CA MET A 172 6.33 3.12 -4.04
C MET A 172 7.04 2.97 -5.38
N LYS A 173 7.35 1.73 -5.78
CA LYS A 173 7.89 1.41 -7.10
C LYS A 173 6.91 1.80 -8.20
N THR A 174 5.63 1.41 -8.10
CA THR A 174 4.62 1.80 -9.11
C THR A 174 4.47 3.31 -9.21
N LEU A 175 4.44 4.03 -8.08
CA LEU A 175 4.34 5.50 -8.06
C LEU A 175 5.53 6.15 -8.79
N ILE A 176 6.76 5.71 -8.49
CA ILE A 176 7.98 6.18 -9.15
C ILE A 176 7.97 5.85 -10.64
N ASP A 177 7.65 4.60 -11.00
CA ASP A 177 7.64 4.13 -12.39
C ASP A 177 6.62 4.94 -13.21
N ASN A 178 5.44 5.20 -12.67
CA ASN A 178 4.42 6.04 -13.32
C ASN A 178 4.93 7.46 -13.59
N MET A 179 5.61 8.08 -12.63
CA MET A 179 6.23 9.39 -12.81
C MET A 179 7.34 9.38 -13.86
N GLN A 180 8.20 8.36 -13.86
CA GLN A 180 9.25 8.21 -14.87
C GLN A 180 8.67 7.98 -16.27
N MET A 181 7.67 7.13 -16.41
CA MET A 181 6.97 6.90 -17.68
C MET A 181 6.31 8.20 -18.18
N LYS A 182 5.69 8.98 -17.27
CA LYS A 182 5.13 10.30 -17.61
C LYS A 182 6.19 11.24 -18.18
N LEU A 183 7.34 11.36 -17.50
CA LEU A 183 8.45 12.21 -17.94
C LEU A 183 9.01 11.74 -19.29
N ASN A 184 9.27 10.45 -19.44
CA ASN A 184 9.80 9.88 -20.67
C ASN A 184 8.87 10.16 -21.86
N CYS A 185 7.56 9.95 -21.71
CA CYS A 185 6.60 10.15 -22.79
C CYS A 185 6.24 11.61 -23.09
N THR A 186 6.59 12.55 -22.21
CA THR A 186 6.32 13.99 -22.41
C THR A 186 7.54 14.77 -22.87
N THR A 187 8.75 14.31 -22.54
CA THR A 187 10.01 15.00 -22.89
C THR A 187 10.67 14.48 -24.15
N SER A 188 10.37 13.24 -24.57
CA SER A 188 10.95 12.64 -25.77
C SER A 188 9.88 12.38 -26.83
N ASN A 189 10.26 12.43 -28.11
CA ASN A 189 9.43 11.96 -29.24
C ASN A 189 9.38 10.42 -29.25
N ASN A 190 9.14 9.81 -28.10
CA ASN A 190 9.14 8.38 -27.97
C ASN A 190 7.88 7.78 -28.57
N THR A 191 8.04 6.65 -29.25
CA THR A 191 6.97 5.89 -29.88
C THR A 191 6.70 4.58 -29.14
N TYR A 192 7.23 4.41 -27.93
CA TYR A 192 6.87 3.27 -27.08
C TYR A 192 5.35 3.18 -26.90
N GLU A 193 4.82 1.96 -26.95
CA GLU A 193 3.38 1.68 -26.89
C GLU A 193 2.71 2.31 -25.65
N TYR A 194 3.37 2.22 -24.49
CA TYR A 194 2.85 2.78 -23.24
C TYR A 194 2.73 4.31 -23.26
N CYS A 195 3.43 5.02 -24.16
CA CYS A 195 3.31 6.47 -24.26
C CYS A 195 1.96 6.93 -24.82
N SER A 196 1.21 6.05 -25.49
CA SER A 196 -0.18 6.33 -25.87
C SER A 196 -1.07 6.63 -24.65
N VAL A 197 -0.79 5.98 -23.51
CA VAL A 197 -1.50 6.15 -22.24
C VAL A 197 -0.86 7.28 -21.43
N PHE A 198 0.43 7.17 -21.12
CA PHE A 198 1.10 8.05 -20.16
C PHE A 198 1.19 9.52 -20.61
N LYS A 199 1.16 9.80 -21.92
CA LYS A 199 1.16 11.18 -22.42
C LYS A 199 -0.07 11.96 -21.94
N ASN A 200 -1.23 11.31 -21.92
CA ASN A 200 -2.50 11.93 -21.54
C ASN A 200 -2.93 11.62 -20.10
N LEU A 201 -2.35 10.61 -19.44
CA LEU A 201 -2.63 10.29 -18.05
C LEU A 201 -2.28 11.48 -17.13
N LYS A 202 -3.27 12.01 -16.40
CA LYS A 202 -3.09 13.14 -15.46
C LYS A 202 -3.22 12.72 -14.01
N TYR A 203 -3.96 11.65 -13.74
CA TYR A 203 -4.30 11.21 -12.41
C TYR A 203 -4.37 9.68 -12.42
N HIS A 204 -3.72 9.04 -11.44
CA HIS A 204 -3.77 7.60 -11.22
C HIS A 204 -4.01 7.39 -9.72
N ALA A 205 -5.18 6.86 -9.38
CA ALA A 205 -5.62 6.71 -8.00
C ALA A 205 -5.62 5.24 -7.58
N PHE A 206 -5.21 5.01 -6.35
CA PHE A 206 -5.22 3.72 -5.69
C PHE A 206 -6.17 3.80 -4.49
N SER A 207 -7.23 3.00 -4.49
CA SER A 207 -8.15 2.90 -3.35
C SER A 207 -7.82 1.64 -2.57
N ALA A 208 -7.20 1.84 -1.42
CA ALA A 208 -6.63 0.77 -0.62
C ALA A 208 -6.99 0.94 0.87
N HIS A 209 -6.08 0.56 1.76
CA HIS A 209 -6.30 0.46 3.20
C HIS A 209 -5.43 1.44 3.99
N ASP A 210 -5.76 1.60 5.25
CA ASP A 210 -4.95 2.28 6.26
C ASP A 210 -3.55 1.64 6.39
N THR A 211 -3.47 0.30 6.36
CA THR A 211 -2.22 -0.46 6.29
C THR A 211 -1.37 -0.06 5.09
N THR A 212 -1.99 0.21 3.93
CA THR A 212 -1.31 0.66 2.71
C THR A 212 -0.63 2.01 2.92
N LEU A 213 -1.33 2.96 3.56
CA LEU A 213 -0.76 4.26 3.89
C LEU A 213 0.34 4.14 4.95
N ALA A 214 0.15 3.32 5.98
CA ALA A 214 1.17 3.08 7.01
C ALA A 214 2.45 2.46 6.42
N ALA A 215 2.31 1.49 5.53
CA ALA A 215 3.43 0.90 4.80
C ALA A 215 4.13 1.94 3.91
N LEU A 216 3.37 2.82 3.26
CA LEU A 216 3.90 3.93 2.47
C LEU A 216 4.67 4.95 3.33
N PHE A 217 4.15 5.33 4.50
CA PHE A 217 4.87 6.21 5.42
C PHE A 217 6.17 5.58 5.92
N SER A 218 6.17 4.28 6.18
CA SER A 218 7.37 3.58 6.64
C SER A 218 8.45 3.50 5.57
N ILE A 219 8.10 3.21 4.30
CA ILE A 219 9.08 3.20 3.21
C ILE A 219 9.59 4.62 2.89
N LEU A 220 8.78 5.65 3.15
CA LEU A 220 9.17 7.06 3.12
C LEU A 220 9.96 7.50 4.36
N ARG A 221 10.24 6.59 5.30
CA ARG A 221 11.11 6.80 6.47
C ARG A 221 10.57 7.75 7.53
N PHE A 222 9.25 7.88 7.63
CA PHE A 222 8.64 8.48 8.81
C PHE A 222 8.84 7.60 10.04
N ASN A 223 8.94 8.23 11.21
CA ASN A 223 9.01 7.52 12.50
C ASN A 223 7.63 7.11 13.04
N TYR A 224 6.58 7.47 12.30
CA TYR A 224 5.16 7.30 12.63
C TYR A 224 4.50 6.49 11.51
N THR A 225 3.49 5.69 11.86
CA THR A 225 2.66 4.95 10.90
C THR A 225 1.56 5.83 10.29
N ASN A 226 1.31 7.01 10.85
CA ASN A 226 0.40 8.02 10.34
C ASN A 226 1.09 9.40 10.31
N TRP A 227 2.08 9.57 9.42
CA TRP A 227 2.88 10.79 9.21
C TRP A 227 3.61 11.35 10.45
N ASN A 228 2.88 11.87 11.44
CA ASN A 228 3.36 12.45 12.69
C ASN A 228 2.55 12.01 13.93
N GLU A 229 1.66 11.03 13.79
CA GLU A 229 0.77 10.53 14.85
C GLU A 229 0.92 9.01 15.03
N ASP A 230 0.63 8.52 16.24
CA ASP A 230 0.54 7.09 16.54
C ASP A 230 -0.71 6.46 15.89
N GLY A 231 -0.67 5.14 15.71
CA GLY A 231 -1.74 4.37 15.06
C GLY A 231 -1.76 4.51 13.54
N TYR A 232 -2.77 3.89 12.92
CA TYR A 232 -2.98 3.94 11.48
C TYR A 232 -3.87 5.12 11.02
N PRO A 233 -3.74 5.55 9.74
CA PRO A 233 -4.57 6.62 9.19
C PRO A 233 -6.06 6.29 9.23
N HIS A 234 -6.88 7.23 9.72
CA HIS A 234 -8.33 7.07 9.80
C HIS A 234 -9.04 7.10 8.44
N TYR A 235 -10.34 6.81 8.45
CA TYR A 235 -11.19 6.75 7.26
C TYR A 235 -11.01 7.94 6.31
N SER A 236 -11.00 7.66 5.01
CA SER A 236 -10.85 8.66 3.94
C SER A 236 -9.55 9.47 3.98
N SER A 237 -8.58 9.11 4.83
CA SER A 237 -7.23 9.67 4.72
C SER A 237 -6.63 9.33 3.37
N ALA A 238 -5.88 10.27 2.79
CA ALA A 238 -5.26 10.09 1.48
C ALA A 238 -3.89 10.78 1.42
N ILE A 239 -3.04 10.30 0.52
CA ILE A 239 -1.79 10.98 0.16
C ILE A 239 -1.70 11.12 -1.36
N SER A 240 -1.36 12.30 -1.83
CA SER A 240 -1.08 12.60 -3.23
C SER A 240 0.43 12.76 -3.43
N LEU A 241 0.95 12.18 -4.52
CA LEU A 241 2.30 12.40 -5.00
C LEU A 241 2.20 13.14 -6.33
N GLU A 242 2.55 14.41 -6.34
CA GLU A 242 2.40 15.27 -7.49
C GLU A 242 3.73 15.50 -8.18
N LEU A 243 3.80 15.17 -9.47
CA LEU A 243 4.96 15.44 -10.29
C LEU A 243 4.87 16.86 -10.90
N TRP A 244 5.76 17.74 -10.47
CA TRP A 244 5.85 19.13 -10.90
C TRP A 244 7.02 19.33 -11.85
N LYS A 245 6.81 20.14 -12.89
CA LYS A 245 7.87 20.66 -13.76
C LYS A 245 8.10 22.12 -13.41
N ASN A 246 9.29 22.41 -12.88
CA ASN A 246 9.67 23.75 -12.44
C ASN A 246 10.11 24.63 -13.61
N ASN A 247 10.10 25.95 -13.38
CA ASN A 247 10.50 26.95 -14.38
C ASN A 247 11.97 26.83 -14.80
N ASP A 248 12.83 26.32 -13.91
CA ASP A 248 14.24 26.05 -14.18
C ASP A 248 14.48 24.75 -14.97
N GLY A 249 13.41 24.02 -15.29
CA GLY A 249 13.44 22.76 -16.02
C GLY A 249 13.61 21.52 -15.16
N THR A 250 13.81 21.67 -13.83
CA THR A 250 13.87 20.54 -12.91
C THR A 250 12.48 19.92 -12.67
N ASN A 251 12.44 18.65 -12.28
CA ASN A 251 11.19 17.98 -11.91
C ASN A 251 11.21 17.60 -10.43
N THR A 252 10.17 17.97 -9.71
CA THR A 252 10.02 17.74 -8.27
C THR A 252 8.76 16.97 -7.95
N VAL A 253 8.79 16.23 -6.84
CA VAL A 253 7.66 15.49 -6.32
C VAL A 253 7.20 16.17 -5.05
N LYS A 254 5.94 16.63 -5.04
CA LYS A 254 5.28 17.12 -3.82
C LYS A 254 4.45 16.02 -3.20
N PHE A 255 4.47 15.94 -1.89
CA PHE A 255 3.68 15.00 -1.11
C PHE A 255 2.62 15.79 -0.36
N ILE A 256 1.35 15.53 -0.65
CA ILE A 256 0.23 16.21 -0.01
C ILE A 256 -0.55 15.18 0.78
N TYR A 257 -0.61 15.34 2.10
CA TYR A 257 -1.36 14.47 2.99
C TYR A 257 -2.71 15.12 3.35
N PHE A 258 -3.75 14.29 3.32
CA PHE A 258 -5.13 14.65 3.61
C PHE A 258 -5.61 13.81 4.80
N PRO A 259 -5.23 14.14 6.04
CA PRO A 259 -5.75 13.43 7.21
C PRO A 259 -7.23 13.71 7.39
N LEU A 260 -7.98 12.74 7.92
CA LEU A 260 -9.30 13.03 8.50
C LEU A 260 -9.10 13.48 9.95
N LYS A 261 -9.55 14.69 10.29
CA LYS A 261 -9.62 15.14 11.69
C LYS A 261 -10.99 14.80 12.28
N GLU A 262 -11.01 14.22 13.47
CA GLU A 262 -12.26 14.00 14.22
C GLU A 262 -13.03 15.34 14.30
N ASN A 263 -14.26 15.36 13.76
CA ASN A 263 -15.19 16.49 13.69
C ASN A 263 -14.98 17.53 12.57
N ASN A 264 -14.05 17.31 11.62
CA ASN A 264 -13.99 18.11 10.40
C ASN A 264 -14.09 17.22 9.16
N ILE A 265 -15.11 17.45 8.33
CA ILE A 265 -15.29 16.75 7.06
C ILE A 265 -14.35 17.35 5.99
N ASP A 266 -13.89 18.59 6.19
CA ASP A 266 -12.87 19.17 5.35
C ASP A 266 -11.50 18.58 5.71
N HIS A 267 -10.88 17.94 4.71
CA HIS A 267 -9.50 17.50 4.81
C HIS A 267 -8.58 18.70 4.77
N ASP A 268 -7.72 18.85 5.76
CA ASP A 268 -6.61 19.79 5.68
C ASP A 268 -5.66 19.31 4.56
N GLU A 269 -5.32 20.19 3.62
CA GLU A 269 -4.30 19.94 2.62
C GLU A 269 -2.94 20.26 3.23
N ILE A 270 -2.14 19.23 3.52
CA ILE A 270 -0.85 19.39 4.19
C ILE A 270 0.27 18.96 3.24
N GLU A 271 1.06 19.92 2.75
CA GLU A 271 2.33 19.59 2.07
C GLU A 271 3.31 19.04 3.12
N ILE A 272 3.75 17.79 2.94
CA ILE A 272 4.64 17.10 3.86
C ILE A 272 6.04 16.95 3.28
N ASP A 273 7.05 17.28 4.08
CA ASP A 273 8.45 16.99 3.75
C ASP A 273 8.73 15.52 4.04
N ILE A 274 9.27 14.79 3.06
CA ILE A 274 9.66 13.39 3.28
C ILE A 274 11.09 13.31 3.82
N PRO A 275 11.36 12.53 4.88
CA PRO A 275 12.67 12.47 5.52
C PRO A 275 13.88 12.20 4.61
N PRO A 276 13.79 11.37 3.55
CA PRO A 276 14.91 11.17 2.62
C PRO A 276 15.22 12.37 1.72
N CYS A 277 14.33 13.35 1.60
CA CYS A 277 14.53 14.57 0.82
C CYS A 277 14.78 15.77 1.74
N SER A 278 15.98 16.35 1.68
CA SER A 278 16.30 17.58 2.41
C SER A 278 15.88 18.82 1.59
N GLY A 279 14.62 19.22 1.69
CA GLY A 279 14.04 20.34 0.94
C GLY A 279 13.34 19.89 -0.35
N SER A 280 13.59 20.55 -1.47
CA SER A 280 12.92 20.25 -2.74
C SER A 280 13.22 18.82 -3.23
N CYS A 281 12.25 17.93 -3.11
CA CYS A 281 12.38 16.52 -3.45
C CYS A 281 12.34 16.32 -4.97
N THR A 282 13.51 16.32 -5.63
CA THR A 282 13.58 16.01 -7.06
C THR A 282 13.23 14.55 -7.31
N ILE A 283 12.69 14.24 -8.50
CA ILE A 283 12.39 12.85 -8.87
C ILE A 283 13.65 11.96 -8.84
N GLU A 284 14.81 12.49 -9.21
CA GLU A 284 16.09 11.78 -9.17
C GLU A 284 16.53 11.48 -7.73
N SER A 285 16.33 12.43 -6.81
CA SER A 285 16.62 12.24 -5.38
C SER A 285 15.71 11.15 -4.79
N LEU A 286 14.42 11.18 -5.14
CA LEU A 286 13.45 10.18 -4.70
C LEU A 286 13.86 8.78 -5.16
N ILE A 287 14.19 8.62 -6.44
CA ILE A 287 14.67 7.35 -7.01
C ILE A 287 15.93 6.87 -6.31
N SER A 288 16.92 7.77 -6.12
CA SER A 288 18.20 7.43 -5.49
C SER A 288 18.02 6.92 -4.06
N ASN A 289 17.14 7.56 -3.29
CA ASN A 289 16.83 7.14 -1.93
C ASN A 289 16.09 5.79 -1.91
N PHE A 290 15.18 5.56 -2.85
CA PHE A 290 14.40 4.34 -2.92
C PHE A 290 15.21 3.11 -3.34
N LYS A 291 16.31 3.27 -4.09
CA LYS A 291 17.22 2.16 -4.45
C LYS A 291 17.74 1.38 -3.24
N LYS A 292 17.87 2.02 -2.08
CA LYS A 292 18.32 1.37 -0.83
C LYS A 292 17.38 0.27 -0.34
N PHE A 293 16.12 0.28 -0.80
CA PHE A 293 15.12 -0.73 -0.50
C PHE A 293 15.04 -1.82 -1.58
N GLY A 294 16.00 -1.91 -2.51
CA GLY A 294 16.09 -3.02 -3.45
C GLY A 294 14.89 -3.15 -4.39
N ASN A 295 14.45 -2.03 -4.95
CA ASN A 295 13.28 -1.87 -5.82
C ASN A 295 13.37 -2.54 -7.21
N GLU A 296 14.44 -3.30 -7.47
CA GLU A 296 14.69 -3.92 -8.77
C GLU A 296 14.07 -5.31 -8.90
N THR A 297 13.66 -5.93 -7.80
CA THR A 297 13.02 -7.26 -7.80
C THR A 297 11.51 -7.11 -7.89
N ASP A 298 10.88 -7.91 -8.74
CA ASP A 298 9.43 -8.07 -8.80
C ASP A 298 8.85 -8.43 -7.40
N PRO A 299 7.75 -7.79 -6.95
CA PRO A 299 7.19 -8.00 -5.61
C PRO A 299 6.88 -9.47 -5.29
N ALA A 300 6.30 -10.22 -6.24
CA ALA A 300 5.98 -11.63 -6.03
C ALA A 300 7.26 -12.47 -5.87
N THR A 301 8.30 -12.16 -6.65
CA THR A 301 9.61 -12.82 -6.55
C THR A 301 10.29 -12.52 -5.20
N LEU A 302 10.30 -11.25 -4.78
CA LEU A 302 10.85 -10.84 -3.48
C LEU A 302 10.13 -11.55 -2.34
N CYS A 303 8.81 -11.63 -2.43
CA CYS A 303 7.95 -12.25 -1.45
C CYS A 303 8.20 -13.76 -1.25
N ASN A 304 8.60 -14.45 -2.31
CA ASN A 304 8.97 -15.87 -2.28
C ASN A 304 10.47 -16.11 -2.01
N THR A 305 11.26 -15.06 -1.79
CA THR A 305 12.69 -15.17 -1.48
C THR A 305 12.90 -15.30 0.03
N ASP A 306 13.64 -16.32 0.45
CA ASP A 306 13.97 -16.56 1.86
C ASP A 306 14.78 -15.39 2.47
N ILE A 307 14.53 -15.08 3.74
CA ILE A 307 15.28 -14.05 4.48
C ILE A 307 16.76 -14.39 4.67
N ASN A 308 17.11 -15.69 4.66
CA ASN A 308 18.48 -16.20 4.78
C ASN A 308 18.81 -17.09 3.56
N PRO A 309 19.28 -16.52 2.45
CA PRO A 309 19.56 -17.29 1.23
C PRO A 309 20.59 -18.41 1.46
N ASP A 310 21.45 -18.29 2.47
CA ASP A 310 22.49 -19.28 2.80
C ASP A 310 21.99 -20.48 3.63
N ALA A 311 20.77 -20.43 4.19
CA ALA A 311 20.23 -21.53 5.00
C ALA A 311 19.76 -22.72 4.13
N ASN A 312 19.48 -22.48 2.85
CA ASN A 312 19.20 -23.50 1.86
C ASN A 312 20.36 -23.55 0.86
N GLY A 313 21.43 -24.24 1.25
CA GLY A 313 22.55 -24.61 0.38
C GLY A 313 22.12 -25.50 -0.79
N THR A 314 21.42 -24.93 -1.75
CA THR A 314 21.51 -25.31 -3.16
C THR A 314 21.79 -24.03 -3.92
N ALA A 315 23.08 -23.73 -4.10
CA ALA A 315 23.51 -22.84 -5.15
C ALA A 315 22.88 -23.34 -6.45
N LYS A 316 21.84 -22.67 -6.95
CA LYS A 316 21.48 -22.76 -8.36
C LYS A 316 22.62 -22.07 -9.10
N ILE A 317 23.65 -22.86 -9.40
CA ILE A 317 24.63 -22.54 -10.43
C ILE A 317 23.80 -22.40 -11.71
N CYS A 318 23.49 -21.16 -12.09
CA CYS A 318 23.04 -20.85 -13.43
C CYS A 318 24.20 -21.19 -14.37
N PHE A 319 24.22 -22.42 -14.88
CA PHE A 319 24.98 -22.71 -16.07
C PHE A 319 24.36 -21.89 -17.20
N ASN A 320 25.10 -20.89 -17.67
CA ASN A 320 24.87 -20.28 -18.97
C ASN A 320 25.02 -21.37 -20.04
N PHE A 321 23.95 -22.11 -20.32
CA PHE A 321 23.85 -22.90 -21.53
C PHE A 321 23.67 -21.91 -22.69
N TRP A 322 24.79 -21.59 -23.35
CA TRP A 322 24.76 -21.13 -24.73
C TRP A 322 24.02 -22.21 -25.54
N ASN A 323 22.78 -21.93 -25.92
CA ASN A 323 22.04 -22.75 -26.86
C ASN A 323 22.70 -22.67 -28.24
N PHE A 324 23.66 -23.56 -28.49
CA PHE A 324 23.94 -24.01 -29.86
C PHE A 324 22.81 -24.96 -30.26
N VAL A 325 21.85 -24.44 -31.02
CA VAL A 325 20.83 -25.26 -31.69
C VAL A 325 21.51 -26.05 -32.81
N PHE A 326 21.78 -27.33 -32.57
CA PHE A 326 22.03 -28.30 -33.63
C PHE A 326 20.69 -28.88 -34.09
N ILE A 327 20.28 -28.52 -35.31
CA ILE A 327 19.14 -29.13 -35.99
C ILE A 327 19.55 -30.53 -36.45
N PHE A 328 19.03 -31.57 -35.83
CA PHE A 328 19.02 -32.93 -36.39
C PHE A 328 17.64 -33.20 -37.01
N VAL A 329 17.60 -33.25 -38.34
CA VAL A 329 16.45 -33.71 -39.10
C VAL A 329 16.44 -35.24 -39.08
N PHE A 330 15.52 -35.84 -38.33
CA PHE A 330 15.11 -37.23 -38.56
C PHE A 330 13.80 -37.24 -39.32
N GLY A 331 13.88 -37.59 -40.61
CA GLY A 331 12.72 -37.86 -41.45
C GLY A 331 12.09 -39.20 -41.07
N LEU A 332 10.82 -39.17 -40.70
CA LEU A 332 9.97 -40.36 -40.60
C LEU A 332 9.03 -40.36 -41.80
N ILE A 333 9.30 -41.29 -42.72
CA ILE A 333 8.44 -41.65 -43.84
C ILE A 333 7.31 -42.54 -43.29
N PHE A 334 6.06 -42.11 -43.41
CA PHE A 334 4.92 -43.03 -43.38
C PHE A 334 4.19 -42.98 -44.72
N LYS A 335 4.09 -44.17 -45.31
CA LYS A 335 3.48 -44.49 -46.59
C LYS A 335 1.98 -44.69 -46.35
N ILE A 336 1.15 -43.97 -47.10
CA ILE A 336 -0.31 -44.12 -47.12
C ILE A 336 -0.66 -45.39 -47.93
N CYS A 337 -1.50 -46.25 -47.36
CA CYS A 337 -2.50 -47.06 -48.06
C CYS A 337 -3.84 -46.49 -47.59
N VAL A 338 -4.80 -46.06 -48.41
CA VAL A 338 -5.31 -46.54 -49.71
C VAL A 338 -5.27 -45.46 -50.77
#